data_AF-A0A2E1QP85-F1
#
_entry.id   AF-A0A2E1QP85-F1
#
_cell.length_a   1.000
_cell.length_b   1.000
_cell.length_c   1.000
_cell.angle_alpha   90.00
_cell.angle_beta   90.00
_cell.angle_gamma   90.00
#
_symmetry.space_group_name_H-M   'P 1'
#
loop_
_entity.id
_entity.type
_entity.pdbx_description
1 polymer ?
#
loop_
_entity_poly.entity_id
_entity_poly.type
_entity_poly.pdbx_seq_one_letter_code
_entity_poly.pdbx_strand_id
1 'polypeptide(L)'
;MAFAHRFPAGKALEDAIEREIAEHCAIYKGVIVRLHVLGDFYSVDYVKHWQDLLSRHDNLAVWGYTGYAPNSDIGLAIRAVRGGFGTRFSVRFSNAPDEVFSANSTEVAEEESGKSAVCPEQTGKAESCATCTFCWSAQTRQVLFLTH
;
A
#
# COMPACT_ATOMS: atom_id res chain seq x y z
N MET A 1 4.05 -1.78 18.59
CA MET A 1 4.30 -2.48 17.30
C MET A 1 3.34 -3.66 17.21
N ALA A 2 2.33 -3.59 16.34
CA ALA A 2 1.50 -4.76 16.06
C ALA A 2 2.32 -5.71 15.18
N PHE A 3 2.76 -6.84 15.75
CA PHE A 3 3.36 -7.91 14.96
C PHE A 3 2.37 -8.33 13.87
N ALA A 4 2.77 -8.20 12.61
CA ALA A 4 1.95 -8.64 11.49
C ALA A 4 1.73 -10.15 11.61
N HIS A 5 0.50 -10.57 11.92
CA HIS A 5 0.09 -11.96 11.73
C HIS A 5 0.14 -12.23 10.23
N ARG A 6 1.19 -12.94 9.79
CA ARG A 6 1.32 -13.32 8.39
C ARG A 6 0.30 -14.40 8.09
N PHE A 7 -0.69 -14.06 7.26
CA PHE A 7 -1.61 -15.05 6.72
C PHE A 7 -0.85 -15.95 5.73
N PRO A 8 -1.12 -17.26 5.70
CA PRO A 8 -0.53 -18.14 4.69
C PRO A 8 -1.01 -17.69 3.30
N ALA A 9 -0.06 -17.50 2.39
CA ALA A 9 -0.34 -17.15 1.01
C ALA A 9 -1.13 -18.28 0.32
N GLY A 10 -1.99 -17.89 -0.64
CA GLY A 10 -2.70 -18.81 -1.51
C GLY A 10 -4.21 -18.60 -1.53
N LYS A 11 -4.89 -19.51 -2.23
CA LYS A 11 -6.30 -19.38 -2.62
C LYS A 11 -7.27 -19.14 -1.46
N ALA A 12 -7.04 -19.76 -0.30
CA ALA A 12 -7.90 -19.56 0.86
C ALA A 12 -7.86 -18.11 1.38
N LEU A 13 -6.70 -17.45 1.30
CA LEU A 13 -6.56 -16.04 1.66
C LEU A 13 -7.27 -15.15 0.63
N GLU A 14 -7.04 -15.40 -0.66
CA GLU A 14 -7.67 -14.66 -1.76
C GLU A 14 -9.20 -14.77 -1.70
N ASP A 15 -9.75 -15.97 -1.50
CA ASP A 15 -11.20 -16.19 -1.40
C ASP A 15 -11.81 -15.49 -0.16
N ALA A 16 -11.05 -15.40 0.94
CA ALA A 16 -11.47 -14.67 2.13
C ALA A 16 -11.49 -13.15 1.88
N ILE A 17 -10.43 -12.61 1.29
CA ILE A 17 -10.31 -11.20 0.91
C ILE A 17 -11.45 -10.81 -0.03
N GLU A 18 -11.72 -11.62 -1.05
CA GLU A 18 -12.79 -11.36 -2.01
C GLU A 18 -14.16 -11.27 -1.35
N ARG A 19 -14.49 -12.23 -0.47
CA ARG A 19 -15.76 -12.23 0.26
C ARG A 19 -15.90 -11.00 1.16
N GLU A 20 -14.87 -10.70 1.96
CA GLU A 20 -14.91 -9.58 2.89
C GLU A 20 -15.01 -8.24 2.15
N ILE A 21 -14.27 -8.06 1.05
CA ILE A 21 -14.36 -6.86 0.22
C ILE A 21 -15.76 -6.72 -0.38
N ALA A 22 -16.35 -7.79 -0.90
CA ALA A 22 -17.69 -7.74 -1.47
C ALA A 22 -18.73 -7.32 -0.42
N GLU A 23 -18.66 -7.89 0.78
CA GLU A 23 -19.54 -7.52 1.90
C GLU A 23 -19.36 -6.05 2.30
N HIS A 24 -18.12 -5.59 2.48
CA HIS A 24 -17.85 -4.21 2.90
C HIS A 24 -18.22 -3.20 1.82
N CYS A 25 -17.92 -3.50 0.55
CA CYS A 25 -18.25 -2.61 -0.56
C CYS A 25 -19.75 -2.54 -0.83
N ALA A 26 -20.54 -3.54 -0.43
CA ALA A 26 -22.00 -3.48 -0.48
C ALA A 26 -22.61 -2.59 0.61
N ILE A 27 -21.94 -2.47 1.76
CA ILE A 27 -22.45 -1.75 2.94
C ILE A 27 -21.96 -0.29 2.97
N TYR A 28 -20.69 -0.07 2.68
CA TYR A 28 -20.03 1.22 2.89
C TYR A 28 -19.86 2.02 1.59
N LYS A 29 -19.96 3.35 1.69
CA LYS A 29 -19.76 4.26 0.54
C LYS A 29 -18.33 4.25 0.00
N GLY A 30 -17.36 3.85 0.82
CA GLY A 30 -15.94 3.79 0.47
C GLY A 30 -15.23 2.82 1.38
N VAL A 31 -14.39 1.96 0.80
CA VAL A 31 -13.59 0.97 1.52
C VAL A 31 -12.13 1.19 1.15
N ILE A 32 -11.29 1.41 2.17
CA ILE A 32 -9.85 1.57 1.98
C ILE A 32 -9.12 0.46 2.73
N VAL A 33 -8.41 -0.39 2.01
CA VAL A 33 -7.67 -1.53 2.58
C VAL A 33 -6.19 -1.19 2.72
N ARG A 34 -5.63 -1.41 3.91
CA ARG A 34 -4.19 -1.32 4.17
C ARG A 34 -3.54 -2.70 4.02
N LEU A 35 -2.80 -2.92 2.95
CA LEU A 35 -2.24 -4.24 2.60
C LEU A 35 -1.16 -4.75 3.55
N HIS A 36 -0.46 -3.86 4.26
CA HIS A 36 0.68 -4.24 5.09
C HIS A 36 0.37 -5.30 6.17
N VAL A 37 -0.88 -5.39 6.62
CA VAL A 37 -1.31 -6.39 7.61
C VAL A 37 -1.44 -7.79 6.99
N LEU A 38 -1.75 -7.87 5.70
CA LEU A 38 -1.96 -9.13 4.98
C LEU A 38 -0.66 -9.79 4.52
N GLY A 39 0.46 -9.07 4.55
CA GLY A 39 1.76 -9.50 4.01
C GLY A 39 2.14 -8.72 2.75
N ASP A 40 3.28 -9.11 2.15
CA ASP A 40 3.73 -8.56 0.87
C ASP A 40 3.17 -9.38 -0.30
N PHE A 41 3.26 -8.86 -1.53
CA PHE A 41 2.80 -9.54 -2.73
C PHE A 41 3.62 -10.81 -2.99
N TYR A 42 3.00 -11.98 -3.08
CA TYR A 42 3.75 -13.24 -3.26
C TYR A 42 3.77 -13.75 -4.70
N SER A 43 3.00 -13.13 -5.61
CA SER A 43 2.98 -13.47 -7.03
C SER A 43 2.42 -12.32 -7.86
N VAL A 44 2.68 -12.35 -9.18
CA VAL A 44 2.03 -11.46 -10.15
C VAL A 44 0.51 -11.71 -10.19
N ASP A 45 0.08 -12.95 -10.02
CA ASP A 45 -1.35 -13.29 -10.03
C ASP A 45 -2.07 -12.72 -8.79
N TYR A 46 -1.40 -12.64 -7.65
CA TYR A 46 -1.95 -11.95 -6.49
C TYR A 46 -2.09 -10.43 -6.72
N VAL A 47 -1.16 -9.81 -7.47
CA VAL A 47 -1.32 -8.41 -7.90
C VAL A 47 -2.55 -8.26 -8.82
N LYS A 48 -2.75 -9.19 -9.77
CA LYS A 48 -3.94 -9.19 -10.64
C LYS A 48 -5.23 -9.44 -9.89
N HIS A 49 -5.22 -10.25 -8.84
CA HIS A 49 -6.38 -10.43 -7.97
C HIS A 49 -6.86 -9.10 -7.38
N TRP A 50 -5.94 -8.24 -6.92
CA TRP A 50 -6.27 -6.88 -6.50
C TRP A 50 -6.79 -6.00 -7.65
N GLN A 51 -6.23 -6.14 -8.85
CA GLN A 51 -6.72 -5.46 -10.05
C GLN A 51 -8.18 -5.82 -10.34
N ASP A 52 -8.53 -7.10 -10.25
CA ASP A 52 -9.88 -7.61 -10.49
C ASP A 52 -10.87 -7.11 -9.44
N LEU A 53 -10.47 -7.08 -8.17
CA LEU A 53 -11.28 -6.52 -7.09
C LEU A 53 -11.55 -5.03 -7.29
N LEU A 54 -10.52 -4.25 -7.65
CA LEU A 54 -10.66 -2.83 -7.95
C LEU A 54 -11.55 -2.58 -9.17
N SER A 55 -11.50 -3.45 -10.18
CA SER A 55 -12.36 -3.37 -11.36
C SER A 55 -13.84 -3.63 -11.03
N ARG A 56 -14.11 -4.51 -10.06
CA ARG A 56 -15.48 -4.89 -9.67
C ARG A 56 -16.13 -3.93 -8.68
N HIS A 57 -15.33 -3.23 -7.88
CA HIS A 57 -15.82 -2.40 -6.78
C HIS A 57 -15.32 -0.96 -6.90
N ASP A 58 -16.10 -0.07 -7.51
CA ASP A 58 -15.70 1.33 -7.74
C ASP A 58 -15.41 2.13 -6.47
N ASN A 59 -15.97 1.70 -5.34
CA ASN A 59 -15.77 2.29 -4.01
C ASN A 59 -14.58 1.68 -3.23
N LEU A 60 -13.81 0.78 -3.84
CA LEU A 60 -12.61 0.19 -3.24
C LEU A 60 -11.35 1.00 -3.59
N ALA A 61 -10.52 1.24 -2.58
CA ALA A 61 -9.14 1.67 -2.72
C ALA A 61 -8.22 0.84 -1.81
N VAL A 62 -6.95 0.73 -2.19
CA VAL A 62 -5.95 0.03 -1.40
C VAL A 62 -4.67 0.85 -1.30
N TRP A 63 -3.96 0.70 -0.18
CA TRP A 63 -2.65 1.30 0.00
C TRP A 63 -1.72 0.43 0.83
N GLY A 64 -0.42 0.63 0.64
CA GLY A 64 0.60 -0.13 1.34
C GLY A 64 1.97 0.14 0.76
N TYR A 65 2.92 -0.72 1.12
CA TYR A 65 4.26 -0.70 0.56
C TYR A 65 4.76 -2.12 0.37
N THR A 66 5.74 -2.26 -0.50
CA THR A 66 6.29 -3.54 -0.92
C THR A 66 7.82 -3.50 -0.94
N GLY A 67 8.45 -4.62 -0.57
CA GLY A 67 9.89 -4.79 -0.62
C GLY A 67 10.44 -5.15 -1.99
N TYR A 68 9.59 -5.39 -3.00
CA TYR A 68 10.07 -5.73 -4.35
C TYR A 68 10.73 -4.54 -5.04
N ALA A 69 11.76 -4.83 -5.83
CA ALA A 69 12.37 -3.85 -6.70
C ALA A 69 11.35 -3.38 -7.77
N PRO A 70 11.33 -2.08 -8.13
CA PRO A 70 10.36 -1.55 -9.11
C PRO A 70 10.45 -2.18 -10.52
N ASN A 71 11.57 -2.81 -10.85
CA ASN A 71 11.84 -3.48 -12.13
C ASN A 71 11.69 -5.01 -12.09
N SER A 72 11.35 -5.60 -10.94
CA SER A 72 11.01 -7.02 -10.84
C SER A 72 9.65 -7.31 -11.48
N ASP A 73 9.34 -8.57 -11.78
CA ASP A 73 8.05 -8.96 -12.37
C ASP A 73 6.85 -8.48 -11.54
N ILE A 74 6.92 -8.64 -10.21
CA ILE A 74 5.90 -8.13 -9.28
C ILE A 74 5.89 -6.60 -9.26
N GLY A 75 7.06 -5.95 -9.26
CA GLY A 75 7.16 -4.49 -9.29
C GLY A 75 6.57 -3.87 -10.56
N LEU A 76 6.80 -4.50 -11.71
CA LEU A 76 6.20 -4.10 -12.99
C LEU A 76 4.68 -4.29 -12.98
N ALA A 77 4.18 -5.40 -12.44
CA ALA A 77 2.74 -5.61 -12.27
C ALA A 77 2.10 -4.54 -11.36
N ILE A 78 2.73 -4.23 -10.23
CA ILE A 78 2.28 -3.17 -9.30
C ILE A 78 2.24 -1.82 -10.00
N ARG A 79 3.27 -1.48 -10.80
CA ARG A 79 3.29 -0.24 -11.59
C ARG A 79 2.15 -0.19 -12.61
N ALA A 80 1.88 -1.29 -13.29
CA ALA A 80 0.79 -1.37 -14.27
C ALA A 80 -0.57 -1.14 -13.60
N VAL A 81 -0.86 -1.84 -12.49
CA VAL A 81 -2.12 -1.66 -11.75
C VAL A 81 -2.24 -0.24 -11.20
N ARG A 82 -1.16 0.30 -10.63
CA ARG A 82 -1.12 1.70 -10.16
C ARG A 82 -1.42 2.69 -11.29
N GLY A 83 -0.86 2.47 -12.49
CA GLY A 83 -1.13 3.30 -13.67
C GLY A 83 -2.59 3.24 -14.13
N GLY A 84 -3.25 2.08 -13.98
CA GLY A 84 -4.66 1.89 -14.34
C GLY A 84 -5.65 2.46 -13.33
N PHE A 85 -5.34 2.39 -12.02
CA PHE A 85 -6.28 2.74 -10.95
C PHE A 85 -5.94 4.02 -10.17
N GLY A 86 -4.78 4.62 -10.43
CA GLY A 86 -4.34 5.85 -9.79
C GLY A 86 -4.36 5.76 -8.27
N THR A 87 -5.00 6.73 -7.61
CA THR A 87 -5.09 6.81 -6.14
C THR A 87 -5.84 5.63 -5.50
N ARG A 88 -6.63 4.86 -6.27
CA ARG A 88 -7.29 3.64 -5.76
C ARG A 88 -6.33 2.47 -5.56
N PHE A 89 -5.12 2.53 -6.11
CA PHE A 89 -4.06 1.54 -5.88
C PHE A 89 -2.73 2.21 -5.51
N SER A 90 -2.63 2.64 -4.25
CA SER A 90 -1.51 3.40 -3.70
C SER A 90 -0.47 2.52 -3.02
N VAL A 91 0.18 1.65 -3.80
CA VAL A 91 1.29 0.80 -3.33
C VAL A 91 2.64 1.46 -3.62
N ARG A 92 3.42 1.67 -2.55
CA ARG A 92 4.75 2.30 -2.59
C ARG A 92 5.87 1.26 -2.62
N PHE A 93 6.96 1.56 -3.30
CA PHE A 93 8.16 0.74 -3.21
C PHE A 93 8.98 1.12 -1.98
N SER A 94 9.43 0.12 -1.23
CA SER A 94 10.36 0.30 -0.11
C SER A 94 11.81 0.28 -0.58
N ASN A 95 12.65 1.05 0.11
CA ASN A 95 14.08 1.18 -0.21
C ASN A 95 14.33 1.57 -1.69
N ALA A 96 13.49 2.46 -2.21
CA ALA A 96 13.53 2.95 -3.58
C ALA A 96 13.59 4.50 -3.56
N PRO A 97 14.70 5.11 -3.09
CA PRO A 97 14.82 6.56 -2.92
C PRO A 97 14.75 7.33 -4.24
N ASP A 98 14.99 6.70 -5.38
CA ASP A 98 14.84 7.32 -6.70
C ASP A 98 13.38 7.39 -7.18
N GLU A 99 12.46 6.66 -6.53
CA GLU A 99 11.04 6.70 -6.85
C GLU A 99 10.34 7.82 -6.06
N VAL A 100 9.59 8.69 -6.74
CA VAL A 100 8.80 9.75 -6.09
C VAL A 100 7.73 9.16 -5.17
N PHE A 101 7.08 8.07 -5.59
CA PHE A 101 6.04 7.38 -4.83
C PHE A 101 6.60 6.14 -4.10
N SER A 102 7.49 6.40 -3.15
CA SER A 102 8.18 5.39 -2.33
C SER A 102 7.95 5.57 -0.83
N ALA A 103 8.38 4.57 -0.07
CA ALA A 103 8.32 4.47 1.38
C ALA A 103 9.69 4.00 1.90
N ASN A 104 10.53 4.93 2.34
CA ASN A 104 11.92 4.65 2.71
C ASN A 104 12.13 4.78 4.22
N SER A 105 13.22 4.23 4.73
CA SER A 105 13.67 4.57 6.08
C SER A 105 14.48 5.87 6.06
N THR A 106 14.60 6.54 7.21
CA THR A 106 15.46 7.72 7.36
C THR A 106 16.96 7.42 7.18
N GLU A 107 17.37 6.15 7.19
CA GLU A 107 18.73 5.72 6.85
C GLU A 107 18.97 5.65 5.34
N VAL A 108 17.89 5.46 4.56
CA VAL A 108 17.96 5.34 3.09
C VAL A 108 17.75 6.68 2.40
N ALA A 109 16.92 7.56 2.97
CA ALA A 109 16.63 8.87 2.41
C ALA A 109 16.39 9.92 3.49
N GLU A 110 16.86 11.15 3.25
CA GLU A 110 16.67 12.30 4.14
C GLU A 110 15.36 13.04 3.86
N GLU A 111 14.87 13.75 4.88
CA GLU A 111 13.69 14.61 4.72
C GLU A 111 14.05 15.84 3.88
N GLU A 112 13.33 16.03 2.78
CA GLU A 112 13.46 17.17 1.88
C GLU A 112 12.09 17.82 1.67
N SER A 113 12.04 19.12 1.93
CA SER A 113 10.82 19.92 1.79
C SER A 113 10.21 19.77 0.38
N GLY A 114 8.94 19.41 0.32
CA GLY A 114 8.22 19.20 -0.92
C GLY A 114 8.45 17.85 -1.62
N LYS A 115 9.50 17.08 -1.25
CA LYS A 115 9.77 15.75 -1.85
C LYS A 115 9.53 14.58 -0.92
N SER A 116 9.80 14.72 0.37
CA SER A 116 9.60 13.66 1.35
C SER A 116 9.01 14.23 2.64
N ALA A 117 8.51 13.35 3.51
CA ALA A 117 8.09 13.70 4.86
C ALA A 117 8.23 12.50 5.78
N VAL A 118 8.64 12.73 7.02
CA VAL A 118 8.61 11.68 8.05
C VAL A 118 7.17 11.31 8.39
N CYS A 119 6.92 10.02 8.62
CA CYS A 119 5.62 9.45 8.98
C CYS A 119 4.97 10.26 10.13
N PRO A 120 3.78 10.87 9.91
CA PRO A 120 3.11 11.66 10.95
C PRO A 120 2.75 10.85 12.20
N GLU A 121 2.46 9.55 12.05
CA GLU A 121 2.08 8.69 13.17
C GLU A 121 3.29 8.40 14.09
N GLN A 122 4.47 8.06 13.52
CA GLN A 122 5.68 7.82 14.31
C GLN A 122 6.19 9.08 15.04
N THR A 123 5.85 10.27 14.53
CA THR A 123 6.22 11.55 15.14
C THR A 123 5.15 12.10 16.08
N GLY A 124 4.05 11.36 16.31
CA GLY A 124 2.94 11.78 17.17
C GLY A 124 2.09 12.93 16.59
N LYS A 125 2.29 13.30 15.32
CA LYS A 125 1.49 14.31 14.60
C LYS A 125 0.15 13.76 14.10
N ALA A 126 -0.07 12.45 14.19
CA ALA A 126 -1.34 11.80 13.92
C ALA A 126 -1.56 10.62 14.86
N GLU A 127 -2.80 10.43 15.30
CA GLU A 127 -3.18 9.34 16.23
C GLU A 127 -3.05 7.94 15.63
N SER A 128 -3.25 7.83 14.31
CA SER A 128 -3.16 6.56 13.61
C SER A 128 -2.94 6.75 12.11
N CYS A 129 -2.55 5.68 11.41
CA CYS A 129 -2.49 5.69 9.95
C CYS A 129 -3.85 5.97 9.29
N ALA A 130 -4.95 5.54 9.91
CA ALA A 130 -6.30 5.78 9.40
C ALA A 130 -6.70 7.25 9.50
N THR A 131 -6.15 7.97 10.49
CA THR A 131 -6.39 9.40 10.68
C THR A 131 -5.60 10.24 9.67
N CYS A 132 -4.31 9.96 9.47
CA CYS A 132 -3.50 10.80 8.59
C CYS A 132 -3.64 10.46 7.11
N THR A 133 -3.81 9.17 6.78
CA THR A 133 -3.86 8.64 5.40
C THR A 133 -2.70 9.07 4.49
N PHE A 134 -1.58 9.56 5.06
CA PHE A 134 -0.50 10.19 4.30
C PHE A 134 0.11 9.24 3.25
N CYS A 135 0.29 7.96 3.62
CA CYS A 135 0.78 6.93 2.71
C CYS A 135 -0.14 6.71 1.50
N TRP A 136 -1.44 6.99 1.63
CA TRP A 136 -2.42 6.90 0.55
C TRP A 136 -2.54 8.21 -0.25
N SER A 137 -2.59 9.37 0.40
CA SER A 137 -2.91 10.64 -0.27
C SER A 137 -1.70 11.37 -0.86
N ALA A 138 -0.49 11.15 -0.36
CA ALA A 138 0.71 11.88 -0.76
C ALA A 138 1.35 11.35 -2.07
N GLN A 139 0.67 11.55 -3.20
CA GLN A 139 1.06 10.97 -4.50
C GLN A 139 2.41 11.46 -5.05
N THR A 140 2.86 12.63 -4.64
CA THR A 140 4.08 13.27 -5.14
C THR A 140 5.18 13.40 -4.09
N ARG A 141 5.07 12.67 -2.98
CA ARG A 141 6.04 12.70 -1.89
C ARG A 141 6.40 11.30 -1.41
N GLN A 142 7.65 11.12 -1.00
CA GLN A 142 8.09 9.93 -0.29
C GLN A 142 7.63 9.97 1.16
N VAL A 143 7.36 8.80 1.72
CA VAL A 143 7.14 8.63 3.16
C VAL A 143 8.42 8.09 3.78
N LEU A 144 8.90 8.75 4.83
CA LEU A 144 10.09 8.31 5.57
C LEU A 144 9.68 7.71 6.91
N PHE A 145 10.18 6.52 7.20
CA PHE A 145 9.98 5.83 8.47
C PHE A 145 11.24 5.93 9.34
N LEU A 146 11.05 6.27 10.62
CA LEU A 146 12.15 6.29 11.59
C LEU A 146 12.65 4.85 11.82
N THR A 147 13.96 4.66 11.81
CA THR A 147 14.62 3.43 12.29
C THR A 147 14.82 3.51 13.80
N HIS A 148 14.70 2.37 14.49
CA HIS A 148 14.81 2.24 15.94
C HIS A 148 16.02 1.40 16.31
#